data_AF-A0A2I0VGE6-F1
#
_entry.id   AF-A0A2I0VGE6-F1
#
_cell.length_a   1.000
_cell.length_b   1.000
_cell.length_c   1.000
_cell.angle_alpha   90.00
_cell.angle_beta   90.00
_cell.angle_gamma   90.00
#
_symmetry.space_group_name_H-M   'P 1'
#
loop_
_entity.id
_entity.type
_entity.pdbx_description
1 polymer ?
#
loop_
_entity_poly.entity_id
_entity_poly.type
_entity_poly.pdbx_seq_one_letter_code
_entity_poly.pdbx_strand_id
1 'polypeptide(L)'
;MSETQEIPIFLQKPRRVVRKFLARPQHEGNGAIVRRSIGRYELKYFDPFLVLDEFSVATPAGFPDHPHRGFETVTYVLEVIRNLLMATIRRVTELYQWRSRRDQPID
;
A
#
# COMPACT_ATOMS: atom_id res chain seq x y z
N MET A 1 14.88 37.89 -2.67
CA MET A 1 14.26 37.89 -1.34
C MET A 1 13.62 36.52 -1.17
N SER A 2 14.18 35.68 -0.28
CA SER A 2 13.67 34.33 -0.05
C SER A 2 12.37 34.41 0.73
N GLU A 3 11.30 33.91 0.14
CA GLU A 3 9.98 33.82 0.76
C GLU A 3 10.03 32.81 1.90
N THR A 4 9.94 33.28 3.14
CA THR A 4 9.81 32.42 4.32
C THR A 4 8.40 31.84 4.29
N GLN A 5 8.26 30.58 3.88
CA GLN A 5 6.98 29.87 3.97
C GLN A 5 6.61 29.71 5.45
N GLU A 6 5.66 30.53 5.94
CA GLU A 6 5.13 30.38 7.29
C GLU A 6 4.44 29.02 7.42
N ILE A 7 4.94 28.19 8.34
CA ILE A 7 4.36 26.88 8.61
C ILE A 7 3.00 27.10 9.30
N PRO A 8 1.89 26.60 8.73
CA PRO A 8 0.56 26.76 9.31
C PRO A 8 0.51 26.39 10.79
N ILE A 9 -0.21 27.18 11.60
CA ILE A 9 -0.27 27.04 13.07
C ILE A 9 -0.64 25.60 13.49
N PHE A 10 -1.49 24.91 12.73
CA PHE A 10 -1.89 23.52 13.01
C PHE A 10 -0.78 22.47 12.82
N LEU A 11 0.33 22.82 12.16
CA LEU A 11 1.52 21.98 12.02
C LEU A 11 2.58 22.24 13.11
N GLN A 12 2.43 23.32 13.90
CA GLN A 12 3.40 23.68 14.95
C GLN A 12 3.35 22.73 16.16
N LYS A 13 2.24 22.00 16.34
CA LYS A 13 2.09 21.01 17.41
C LYS A 13 1.97 19.59 16.82
N PRO A 14 2.93 18.69 17.10
CA PRO A 14 2.84 17.30 16.66
C PRO A 14 1.55 16.63 17.16
N ARG A 15 0.90 15.85 16.29
CA ARG A 15 -0.23 15.01 16.73
C ARG A 15 0.28 13.91 17.67
N ARG A 16 -0.49 13.62 18.72
CA ARG A 16 -0.18 12.52 19.63
C ARG A 16 -0.45 11.18 18.93
N VAL A 17 0.48 10.24 19.09
CA VAL A 17 0.27 8.85 18.67
C VAL A 17 -0.72 8.20 19.63
N VAL A 18 -1.90 7.85 19.13
CA VAL A 18 -2.98 7.25 19.93
C VAL A 18 -2.81 5.74 20.09
N ARG A 19 -2.22 5.06 19.09
CA ARG A 19 -2.03 3.62 19.09
C ARG A 19 -0.77 3.21 18.36
N LYS A 20 -0.13 2.15 18.84
CA LYS A 20 0.99 1.45 18.18
C LYS A 20 0.66 -0.04 18.16
N PHE A 21 0.91 -0.69 17.05
CA PHE A 21 0.80 -2.13 16.91
C PHE A 21 1.82 -2.61 15.89
N LEU A 22 2.26 -3.86 16.04
CA LEU A 22 3.25 -4.44 15.17
C LEU A 22 2.56 -5.04 13.94
N ALA A 23 3.03 -4.67 12.73
CA ALA A 23 2.64 -5.34 11.50
C ALA A 23 3.09 -6.82 11.55
N ARG A 24 2.21 -7.73 11.15
CA ARG A 24 2.50 -9.18 11.24
C ARG A 24 2.52 -9.82 9.85
N PRO A 25 3.32 -10.89 9.67
CA PRO A 25 3.38 -11.62 8.41
C PRO A 25 2.04 -12.28 8.07
N GLN A 26 1.73 -12.32 6.77
CA GLN A 26 0.60 -13.01 6.18
C GLN A 26 0.99 -13.54 4.80
N HIS A 27 0.52 -14.75 4.46
CA HIS A 27 0.65 -15.30 3.11
C HIS A 27 -0.33 -14.63 2.15
N GLU A 28 0.14 -14.26 0.97
CA GLU A 28 -0.63 -13.63 -0.10
C GLU A 28 -0.18 -14.13 -1.48
N GLY A 29 -1.06 -14.00 -2.48
CA GLY A 29 -0.77 -14.35 -3.85
C GLY A 29 -0.21 -15.77 -4.02
N ASN A 30 0.87 -15.89 -4.78
CA ASN A 30 1.61 -17.13 -4.95
C ASN A 30 2.93 -17.08 -4.16
N GLY A 31 2.95 -17.69 -2.98
CA GLY A 31 4.17 -17.83 -2.16
C GLY A 31 4.73 -16.55 -1.55
N ALA A 32 4.06 -15.40 -1.71
CA ALA A 32 4.52 -14.14 -1.13
C ALA A 32 4.15 -14.05 0.35
N ILE A 33 5.03 -13.41 1.14
CA ILE A 33 4.75 -13.06 2.53
C ILE A 33 4.79 -11.54 2.64
N VAL A 34 3.68 -10.97 3.10
CA VAL A 34 3.53 -9.53 3.36
C VAL A 34 3.48 -9.28 4.86
N ARG A 35 3.95 -8.12 5.33
CA ARG A 35 3.76 -7.64 6.69
C ARG A 35 2.61 -6.63 6.68
N ARG A 36 1.43 -7.07 7.11
CA ARG A 36 0.22 -6.23 7.10
C ARG A 36 0.07 -5.40 8.36
N SER A 37 -0.26 -4.13 8.21
CA SER A 37 -0.58 -3.21 9.31
C SER A 37 -2.08 -2.85 9.34
N ILE A 38 -2.55 -2.03 8.39
CA ILE A 38 -3.97 -1.68 8.21
C ILE A 38 -4.71 -2.90 7.60
N GLY A 39 -5.95 -3.14 8.03
CA GLY A 39 -6.78 -4.25 7.55
C GLY A 39 -6.70 -5.51 8.41
N ARG A 40 -6.01 -5.43 9.57
CA ARG A 40 -5.97 -6.48 10.59
C ARG A 40 -6.92 -6.20 11.75
N TYR A 41 -7.12 -7.17 12.65
CA TYR A 41 -7.90 -6.99 13.86
C TYR A 41 -7.45 -5.77 14.70
N GLU A 42 -6.14 -5.49 14.75
CA GLU A 42 -5.61 -4.34 15.47
C GLU A 42 -6.05 -2.99 14.87
N LEU A 43 -6.31 -2.91 13.56
CA LEU A 43 -6.77 -1.69 12.88
C LEU A 43 -7.60 -2.04 11.63
N LYS A 44 -8.79 -2.61 11.88
CA LYS A 44 -9.64 -3.18 10.82
C LYS A 44 -10.29 -2.12 9.93
N TYR A 45 -10.67 -1.00 10.53
CA TYR A 45 -11.31 0.12 9.86
C TYR A 45 -10.45 1.35 10.08
N PHE A 46 -9.87 1.88 9.01
CA PHE A 46 -9.06 3.10 9.04
C PHE A 46 -9.33 3.94 7.79
N ASP A 47 -10.59 4.34 7.63
CA ASP A 47 -11.06 5.19 6.53
C ASP A 47 -10.13 6.40 6.30
N PRO A 48 -9.66 6.66 5.06
CA PRO A 48 -9.99 6.00 3.77
C PRO A 48 -9.07 4.85 3.35
N PHE A 49 -8.26 4.31 4.26
CA PHE A 49 -7.31 3.24 3.96
C PHE A 49 -7.86 1.86 4.33
N LEU A 50 -7.76 0.92 3.38
CA LEU A 50 -8.28 -0.43 3.55
C LEU A 50 -7.19 -1.42 4.01
N VAL A 51 -6.02 -1.35 3.37
CA VAL A 51 -4.89 -2.26 3.58
C VAL A 51 -3.59 -1.50 3.40
N LEU A 52 -2.60 -1.84 4.22
CA LEU A 52 -1.22 -1.40 4.08
C LEU A 52 -0.29 -2.60 4.31
N ASP A 53 0.38 -3.00 3.24
CA ASP A 53 1.30 -4.13 3.20
C ASP A 53 2.71 -3.67 2.86
N GLU A 54 3.68 -4.16 3.63
CA GLU A 54 5.11 -4.12 3.29
C GLU A 54 5.55 -5.51 2.85
N PHE A 55 6.24 -5.65 1.73
CA PHE A 55 6.73 -6.94 1.27
C PHE A 55 8.02 -6.84 0.47
N SER A 56 8.85 -7.87 0.60
CA SER A 56 9.94 -8.16 -0.32
C SER A 56 9.65 -9.51 -0.95
N VAL A 57 9.71 -9.57 -2.28
CA VAL A 57 9.36 -10.77 -3.03
C VAL A 57 10.45 -11.06 -4.05
N ALA A 58 10.78 -12.34 -4.19
CA ALA A 58 11.73 -12.85 -5.16
C ALA A 58 11.05 -13.95 -5.98
N THR A 59 11.50 -14.16 -7.20
CA THR A 59 11.00 -15.23 -8.06
C THR A 59 11.24 -16.60 -7.39
N PRO A 60 10.30 -17.55 -7.51
CA PRO A 60 9.08 -17.53 -8.32
C PRO A 60 7.83 -16.96 -7.60
N ALA A 61 7.97 -16.42 -6.38
CA ALA A 61 6.83 -15.87 -5.64
C ALA A 61 6.36 -14.53 -6.23
N GLY A 62 5.08 -14.20 -6.01
CA GLY A 62 4.50 -12.96 -6.53
C GLY A 62 2.99 -12.85 -6.37
N PHE A 63 2.44 -11.85 -7.06
CA PHE A 63 1.01 -11.58 -7.09
C PHE A 63 0.53 -11.79 -8.53
N PRO A 64 0.03 -13.00 -8.87
CA PRO A 64 -0.49 -13.27 -10.21
C PRO A 64 -1.70 -12.38 -10.52
N ASP A 65 -2.13 -12.33 -11.77
CA ASP A 65 -3.28 -11.53 -12.21
C ASP A 65 -4.52 -11.78 -11.34
N HIS A 66 -5.06 -10.70 -10.75
CA HIS A 66 -6.25 -10.75 -9.91
C HIS A 66 -7.05 -9.44 -9.99
N PRO A 67 -8.40 -9.49 -9.84
CA PRO A 67 -9.26 -8.33 -10.02
C PRO A 67 -9.28 -7.39 -8.81
N HIS A 68 -9.50 -6.09 -9.07
CA HIS A 68 -9.82 -5.05 -8.07
C HIS A 68 -10.98 -4.18 -8.56
N ARG A 69 -11.85 -3.71 -7.64
CA ARG A 69 -12.99 -2.83 -7.95
C ARG A 69 -13.28 -1.88 -6.78
N GLY A 70 -13.51 -0.60 -7.06
CA GLY A 70 -14.01 0.38 -6.08
C GLY A 70 -12.97 0.93 -5.10
N PHE A 71 -11.68 0.74 -5.38
CA PHE A 71 -10.57 1.32 -4.62
C PHE A 71 -9.32 1.45 -5.49
N GLU A 72 -8.38 2.26 -5.02
CA GLU A 72 -7.07 2.45 -5.61
C GLU A 72 -6.01 1.61 -4.89
N THR A 73 -4.99 1.19 -5.65
CA THR A 73 -3.78 0.57 -5.12
C THR A 73 -2.59 1.42 -5.51
N VAL A 74 -1.87 1.93 -4.51
CA VAL A 74 -0.64 2.71 -4.66
C VAL A 74 0.52 1.83 -4.23
N THR A 75 1.49 1.59 -5.11
CA THR A 75 2.71 0.87 -4.78
C THR A 75 3.89 1.83 -4.76
N TYR A 76 4.58 1.87 -3.63
CA TYR A 76 5.81 2.62 -3.44
C TYR A 76 6.98 1.67 -3.34
N VAL A 77 8.00 1.90 -4.17
CA VAL A 77 9.21 1.09 -4.22
C VAL A 77 10.27 1.72 -3.33
N LEU A 78 10.75 0.96 -2.35
CA LEU A 78 11.85 1.36 -1.49
C LEU A 78 13.17 0.89 -2.11
N GLU A 79 14.06 1.85 -2.34
CA GLU A 79 15.43 1.55 -2.76
C GLU A 79 16.22 1.05 -1.54
N VAL A 80 16.57 -0.23 -1.55
CA VAL A 80 17.48 -0.81 -0.57
C VAL A 80 18.58 -1.51 -1.36
N ILE A 81 19.84 -1.11 -1.12
CA ILE A 81 21.01 -1.68 -1.78
C ILE A 81 20.96 -3.21 -1.62
N ARG A 82 20.73 -3.90 -2.75
CA ARG A 82 20.67 -5.35 -2.99
C ARG A 82 19.34 -6.11 -2.96
N ASN A 83 18.18 -5.55 -2.62
CA ASN A 83 16.89 -6.23 -2.87
C ASN A 83 15.75 -5.20 -2.91
N LEU A 84 14.94 -5.21 -3.97
CA LEU A 84 13.78 -4.33 -4.14
C LEU A 84 12.72 -4.63 -3.05
N LEU A 85 12.51 -3.70 -2.11
CA LEU A 85 11.43 -3.75 -1.13
C LEU A 85 10.24 -2.93 -1.66
N MET A 86 9.03 -3.46 -1.55
CA MET A 86 7.81 -2.83 -2.06
C MET A 86 6.84 -2.60 -0.91
N ALA A 87 6.22 -1.42 -0.86
CA ALA A 87 5.10 -1.14 0.02
C ALA A 87 3.85 -0.86 -0.84
N THR A 88 2.72 -1.46 -0.49
CA THR A 88 1.45 -1.23 -1.18
C THR A 88 0.40 -0.69 -0.20
N ILE A 89 -0.17 0.46 -0.56
CA ILE A 89 -1.23 1.17 0.17
C ILE A 89 -2.50 1.13 -0.67
N ARG A 90 -3.63 0.72 -0.10
CA ARG A 90 -4.94 0.80 -0.77
C ARG A 90 -5.80 1.91 -0.19
N ARG A 91 -6.31 2.80 -1.05
CA ARG A 91 -7.13 3.98 -0.70
C ARG A 91 -8.53 3.85 -1.30
N VAL A 92 -9.55 4.29 -0.56
CA VAL A 92 -10.90 4.54 -1.07
C VAL A 92 -10.92 5.91 -1.72
N THR A 93 -10.82 5.95 -3.05
CA THR A 93 -11.20 7.07 -3.92
C THR A 93 -11.79 6.49 -5.21
N GLU A 94 -12.83 7.13 -5.75
CA GLU A 94 -13.52 6.68 -6.97
C GLU A 94 -12.68 6.96 -8.25
N LEU A 95 -12.83 6.05 -9.23
CA LEU A 95 -12.42 6.04 -10.66
C LEU A 95 -11.13 5.30 -11.14
N TYR A 96 -11.42 4.23 -11.91
CA TYR A 96 -10.85 3.69 -13.18
C TYR A 96 -9.39 3.15 -13.34
N GLN A 97 -9.37 1.82 -13.61
CA GLN A 97 -8.52 0.95 -14.47
C GLN A 97 -7.16 1.42 -15.05
N TRP A 98 -6.13 0.56 -14.94
CA TRP A 98 -5.12 0.34 -16.00
C TRP A 98 -4.41 -1.03 -15.92
N ARG A 99 -4.79 -2.00 -16.77
CA ARG A 99 -3.89 -2.67 -17.75
C ARG A 99 -4.69 -3.51 -18.75
N SER A 100 -4.29 -3.35 -20.00
CA SER A 100 -4.96 -3.73 -21.25
C SER A 100 -5.15 -5.24 -21.45
N ARG A 101 -6.41 -5.72 -21.52
CA ARG A 101 -6.75 -6.93 -22.29
C ARG A 101 -6.82 -6.55 -23.77
N ARG A 102 -5.74 -6.72 -24.52
CA ARG A 102 -5.81 -6.63 -26.00
C ARG A 102 -5.35 -7.86 -26.77
N ASP A 103 -4.88 -8.93 -26.12
CA ASP A 103 -4.40 -10.11 -26.85
C ASP A 103 -4.82 -11.45 -26.20
N GLN A 104 -6.12 -11.71 -26.08
CA GLN A 104 -6.62 -13.07 -25.83
C GLN A 104 -7.76 -13.38 -26.82
N PRO A 105 -7.60 -14.37 -27.71
CA PRO A 105 -8.68 -14.86 -28.55
C PRO A 105 -9.79 -15.46 -27.66
N ILE A 106 -11.03 -15.28 -28.10
CA ILE A 106 -12.19 -15.96 -27.53
C ILE A 106 -12.18 -17.38 -28.08
N ASP A 107 -12.18 -18.38 -27.19
CA ASP A 107 -12.78 -19.70 -27.42
C ASP A 107 -13.90 -19.86 -26.38
#